data_AF-A0A2J8A6Q7-F1
#
_entry.id   AF-A0A2J8A6Q7-F1
#
_cell.length_a   1.000
_cell.length_b   1.000
_cell.length_c   1.000
_cell.angle_alpha   90.00
_cell.angle_beta   90.00
_cell.angle_gamma   90.00
#
_symmetry.space_group_name_H-M   'P 1'
#
loop_
_entity.id
_entity.type
_entity.pdbx_description
1 polymer ?
#
loop_
_entity_poly.entity_id
_entity_poly.type
_entity_poly.pdbx_seq_one_letter_code
_entity_poly.pdbx_strand_id
1 'polypeptide(L)'
;MGSGQPNRVNSVRIALEKAAAEVQGSVLASDAFFPFSWNDSVEIACKAGVSAIVHPGGSLRDQDAVDVCNKYGVVLLTTSVRHFRH
;
A
#
# COMPACT_ATOMS: atom_id res chain seq x y z
N MET A 1 -7.96 6.47 -5.53
CA MET A 1 -7.50 5.83 -6.80
C MET A 1 -6.34 6.61 -7.43
N GLY A 2 -5.14 6.02 -7.54
CA GLY A 2 -3.99 6.60 -8.24
C GLY A 2 -3.41 5.63 -9.28
N SER A 3 -3.95 5.65 -10.49
CA SER A 3 -3.56 4.75 -11.59
C SER A 3 -2.55 5.38 -12.55
N GLY A 4 -1.92 4.55 -13.38
CA GLY A 4 -1.06 4.98 -14.50
C GLY A 4 0.26 5.63 -14.11
N GLN A 5 0.73 5.43 -12.88
CA GLN A 5 1.97 6.05 -12.40
C GLN A 5 3.19 5.15 -12.68
N PRO A 6 4.34 5.74 -13.06
CA PRO A 6 5.57 4.99 -13.29
C PRO A 6 6.18 4.44 -11.99
N ASN A 7 5.82 4.99 -10.84
CA ASN A 7 6.25 4.51 -9.54
C ASN A 7 5.04 4.32 -8.59
N ARG A 8 5.20 3.39 -7.64
CA ARG A 8 4.13 2.99 -6.72
C ARG A 8 3.79 4.06 -5.69
N VAL A 9 4.79 4.75 -5.17
CA VAL A 9 4.60 5.75 -4.13
C VAL A 9 3.70 6.89 -4.59
N ASN A 10 3.81 7.32 -5.86
CA ASN A 10 2.92 8.34 -6.41
C ASN A 10 1.49 7.81 -6.60
N SER A 11 1.31 6.54 -6.99
CA SER A 11 -0.01 5.91 -7.02
C SER A 11 -0.70 5.97 -5.67
N VAL A 12 0.03 5.67 -4.58
CA VAL A 12 -0.52 5.75 -3.22
C VAL A 12 -0.81 7.19 -2.83
N ARG A 13 0.12 8.13 -3.04
CA ARG A 13 -0.09 9.56 -2.72
C ARG A 13 -1.34 10.12 -3.40
N ILE A 14 -1.49 9.93 -4.71
CA ILE A 14 -2.68 10.37 -5.46
C ILE A 14 -3.95 9.69 -4.93
N ALA A 15 -3.88 8.41 -4.55
CA ALA A 15 -5.03 7.70 -4.02
C ALA A 15 -5.49 8.29 -2.68
N LEU A 16 -4.54 8.60 -1.79
CA LEU A 16 -4.78 9.19 -0.47
C LEU A 16 -5.26 10.64 -0.59
N GLU A 17 -4.64 11.45 -1.44
CA GLU A 17 -5.06 12.84 -1.71
C GLU A 17 -6.51 12.91 -2.20
N LYS A 18 -6.90 11.99 -3.10
CA LYS A 18 -8.29 11.93 -3.60
C LYS A 18 -9.29 11.44 -2.56
N ALA A 19 -8.88 10.53 -1.68
CA ALA A 19 -9.75 10.03 -0.61
C ALA A 19 -9.88 11.06 0.54
N ALA A 20 -8.89 11.92 0.73
CA ALA A 20 -8.89 13.00 1.73
C ALA A 20 -9.32 12.48 3.13
N ALA A 21 -10.44 12.97 3.66
CA ALA A 21 -10.94 12.56 4.97
C ALA A 21 -11.44 11.10 5.02
N GLU A 22 -11.81 10.51 3.86
CA GLU A 22 -12.32 9.14 3.77
C GLU A 22 -11.23 8.07 3.91
N VAL A 23 -9.94 8.47 4.01
CA VAL A 23 -8.84 7.52 4.22
C VAL A 23 -8.93 6.82 5.57
N GLN A 24 -9.44 7.50 6.60
CA GLN A 24 -9.45 6.99 7.97
C GLN A 24 -10.30 5.71 8.07
N GLY A 25 -9.67 4.60 8.47
CA GLY A 25 -10.31 3.30 8.58
C GLY A 25 -10.50 2.57 7.24
N SER A 26 -10.12 3.18 6.11
CA SER A 26 -10.25 2.57 4.78
C SER A 26 -9.26 1.42 4.54
N VAL A 27 -9.45 0.70 3.44
CA VAL A 27 -8.57 -0.39 2.99
C VAL A 27 -7.88 0.01 1.69
N LEU A 28 -6.55 -0.17 1.62
CA LEU A 28 -5.74 0.07 0.43
C LEU A 28 -5.50 -1.24 -0.33
N ALA A 29 -5.81 -1.28 -1.62
CA ALA A 29 -5.44 -2.38 -2.51
C ALA A 29 -4.37 -1.94 -3.52
N SER A 30 -3.33 -2.76 -3.69
CA SER A 30 -2.32 -2.61 -4.75
C SER A 30 -2.38 -3.79 -5.70
N ASP A 31 -2.37 -3.52 -7.01
CA ASP A 31 -2.37 -4.53 -8.07
C ASP A 31 -1.02 -5.26 -8.21
N ALA A 32 0.05 -4.72 -7.64
CA ALA A 32 1.41 -5.24 -7.61
C ALA A 32 2.05 -5.12 -6.21
N PHE A 33 3.16 -5.83 -5.98
CA PHE A 33 3.86 -5.78 -4.71
C PHE A 33 4.50 -4.40 -4.44
N PHE A 34 4.85 -4.14 -3.18
CA PHE A 34 5.59 -2.95 -2.78
C PHE A 34 7.10 -3.24 -2.81
N PRO A 35 7.89 -2.53 -3.65
CA PRO A 35 9.34 -2.75 -3.70
C PRO A 35 10.07 -2.18 -2.49
N PHE A 36 9.48 -1.17 -1.82
CA PHE A 36 9.98 -0.52 -0.61
C PHE A 36 8.80 -0.21 0.31
N SER A 37 9.02 -0.29 1.63
CA SER A 37 7.97 -0.11 2.64
C SER A 37 8.24 1.08 3.57
N TRP A 38 9.44 1.15 4.13
CA TRP A 38 9.89 2.25 4.99
C TRP A 38 10.11 3.54 4.19
N ASN A 39 9.57 4.65 4.68
CA ASN A 39 9.53 5.95 4.03
C ASN A 39 8.93 5.93 2.60
N ASP A 40 8.12 4.91 2.29
CA ASP A 40 7.49 4.69 0.99
C ASP A 40 6.00 4.34 1.16
N SER A 41 5.43 3.71 0.13
CA SER A 41 4.02 3.44 -0.11
C SER A 41 3.28 2.84 1.09
N VAL A 42 3.87 1.83 1.74
CA VAL A 42 3.26 1.13 2.88
C VAL A 42 3.20 2.05 4.09
N GLU A 43 4.33 2.65 4.49
CA GLU A 43 4.37 3.52 5.67
C GLU A 43 3.53 4.79 5.48
N ILE A 44 3.50 5.35 4.26
CA ILE A 44 2.65 6.49 3.92
C ILE A 44 1.17 6.14 4.10
N ALA A 45 0.73 4.96 3.62
CA ALA A 45 -0.65 4.52 3.80
C ALA A 45 -1.00 4.29 5.28
N CYS A 46 -0.11 3.65 6.05
CA CYS A 46 -0.30 3.47 7.49
C CYS A 46 -0.45 4.81 8.23
N LYS A 47 0.46 5.76 7.98
CA LYS A 47 0.40 7.10 8.59
C LYS A 47 -0.86 7.88 8.20
N ALA A 48 -1.43 7.60 7.03
CA ALA A 48 -2.64 8.23 6.57
C ALA A 48 -3.93 7.68 7.21
N GLY A 49 -3.84 6.58 7.99
CA GLY A 49 -4.97 6.01 8.72
C GLY A 49 -5.69 4.85 8.04
N VAL A 50 -5.05 4.21 7.06
CA VAL A 50 -5.54 2.97 6.45
C VAL A 50 -5.55 1.85 7.50
N SER A 51 -6.63 1.09 7.59
CA SER A 51 -6.79 -0.02 8.55
C SER A 51 -6.25 -1.36 8.02
N ALA A 52 -6.24 -1.55 6.70
CA ALA A 52 -5.70 -2.73 6.05
C ALA A 52 -5.09 -2.44 4.68
N ILE A 53 -4.05 -3.18 4.32
CA ILE A 53 -3.38 -3.15 3.02
C ILE A 53 -3.45 -4.55 2.42
N VAL A 54 -3.87 -4.65 1.16
CA VAL A 54 -3.82 -5.89 0.37
C VAL A 54 -2.94 -5.70 -0.86
N HIS A 55 -2.01 -6.64 -1.08
CA HIS A 55 -1.13 -6.66 -2.25
C HIS A 55 -0.76 -8.10 -2.62
N PRO A 56 -0.11 -8.36 -3.78
CA PRO A 56 0.25 -9.71 -4.18
C PRO A 56 1.34 -10.38 -3.34
N GLY A 57 2.24 -9.61 -2.71
CA GLY A 57 3.52 -10.13 -2.21
C GLY A 57 4.45 -10.58 -3.34
N GLY A 58 5.55 -11.24 -2.97
CA GLY A 58 6.62 -11.68 -3.86
C GLY A 58 7.82 -10.73 -3.95
N SER A 59 7.88 -9.68 -3.13
CA SER A 59 9.08 -8.84 -3.04
C SER A 59 10.16 -9.53 -2.22
N LEU A 60 11.44 -9.36 -2.59
CA LEU A 60 12.56 -9.71 -1.71
C LEU A 60 12.49 -9.00 -0.34
N ARG A 61 11.71 -7.91 -0.26
CA ARG A 61 11.55 -7.05 0.92
C ARG A 61 10.15 -7.11 1.53
N ASP A 62 9.37 -8.17 1.29
CA ASP A 62 8.02 -8.27 1.87
C ASP A 62 8.04 -8.22 3.41
N GLN A 63 9.12 -8.69 4.05
CA GLN A 63 9.28 -8.58 5.50
C GLN A 63 9.23 -7.11 5.98
N ASP A 64 9.78 -6.17 5.20
CA ASP A 64 9.70 -4.75 5.55
C ASP A 64 8.23 -4.28 5.59
N ALA A 65 7.38 -4.77 4.69
CA ALA A 65 5.96 -4.42 4.68
C ALA A 65 5.25 -4.97 5.92
N VAL A 66 5.56 -6.20 6.33
CA VAL A 66 5.05 -6.82 7.57
C VAL A 66 5.48 -6.00 8.78
N ASP A 67 6.75 -5.62 8.86
CA ASP A 67 7.30 -4.85 10.00
C ASP A 67 6.67 -3.46 10.11
N VAL A 68 6.49 -2.76 8.97
CA VAL A 68 5.77 -1.48 8.93
C VAL A 68 4.34 -1.66 9.42
N CYS A 69 3.59 -2.61 8.85
CA CYS A 69 2.19 -2.80 9.19
C CYS A 69 2.01 -3.16 10.68
N ASN A 70 2.87 -4.03 11.23
CA ASN A 70 2.91 -4.36 12.65
C ASN A 70 3.20 -3.13 13.53
N LYS A 71 4.17 -2.28 13.14
CA LYS A 71 4.49 -1.04 13.88
C LYS A 71 3.32 -0.09 13.99
N TYR A 72 2.49 0.01 12.95
CA TYR A 72 1.35 0.93 12.89
C TYR A 72 0.00 0.28 13.23
N GLY A 73 -0.03 -1.03 13.54
CA GLY A 73 -1.28 -1.75 13.84
C GLY A 73 -2.21 -1.90 12.64
N VAL A 74 -1.65 -1.99 11.43
CA VAL A 74 -2.39 -2.13 10.16
C VAL A 74 -2.39 -3.59 9.73
N VAL A 75 -3.52 -4.10 9.24
CA VAL A 75 -3.60 -5.46 8.70
C VAL A 75 -2.90 -5.52 7.35
N LEU A 76 -2.04 -6.52 7.13
CA LEU A 76 -1.43 -6.79 5.83
C LEU A 76 -1.93 -8.13 5.27
N LEU A 77 -2.43 -8.12 4.04
CA LEU A 77 -2.92 -9.29 3.32
C LEU A 77 -2.14 -9.48 2.02
N THR A 78 -1.71 -10.73 1.77
CA THR A 78 -1.03 -11.13 0.53
C THR A 78 -1.95 -12.02 -0.32
N THR A 79 -2.02 -11.77 -1.63
CA THR A 79 -2.90 -12.54 -2.55
C THR A 79 -2.17 -13.54 -3.43
N SER A 80 -0.84 -13.46 -3.54
CA SER A 80 -0.01 -14.22 -4.49
C SER A 80 -0.35 -14.02 -5.97
N VAL A 81 -1.25 -13.09 -6.31
CA VAL A 81 -1.70 -12.85 -7.70
C VAL A 81 -1.59 -11.37 -8.03
N ARG A 82 -0.85 -11.06 -9.10
CA ARG A 82 -0.66 -9.70 -9.63
C ARG A 82 -1.69 -9.38 -10.70
N HIS A 83 -2.28 -8.18 -10.66
CA HIS A 83 -3.36 -7.75 -11.56
C HIS A 83 -2.99 -6.54 -12.44
N PHE A 84 -1.78 -6.53 -13.04
CA PHE A 84 -1.39 -5.42 -13.92
C PHE A 84 -2.33 -5.28 -15.11
N ARG A 85 -2.63 -4.02 -15.45
CA ARG A 85 -3.39 -3.63 -16.64
C ARG A 85 -2.85 -2.29 -17.16
N HIS A 86 -2.65 -2.20 -18.47
CA HIS A 86 -2.06 -1.04 -19.16
C HIS A 86 -3.11 -0.35 -20.03
#